data_AF-X1ABK4-F1
#
_entry.id   AF-X1ABK4-F1
#
_cell.length_a   1.000
_cell.length_b   1.000
_cell.length_c   1.000
_cell.angle_alpha   90.00
_cell.angle_beta   90.00
_cell.angle_gamma   90.00
#
_symmetry.space_group_name_H-M   'P 1'
#
loop_
_entity.id
_entity.type
_entity.pdbx_description
1 polymer ?
#
loop_
_entity_poly.entity_id
_entity_poly.type
_entity_poly.pdbx_seq_one_letter_code
_entity_poly.pdbx_strand_id
1 'polypeptide(L)' 'MKYRVRLDLSFDNEADAQALMNYAKRVSKKAVSIREGEINEEIAFCDLEICRHDEGLPCTKLGRVEVRKLKESSL' A
#
# COMPACT_ATOMS: atom_id res chain seq x y z
N MET A 1 14.77 1.32 14.04
CA MET A 1 14.07 2.46 13.42
C MET A 1 13.41 1.99 12.13
N LYS A 2 12.17 2.40 11.83
CA LYS A 2 11.45 2.05 10.58
C LYS A 2 10.97 3.34 9.92
N TYR A 3 11.00 3.40 8.59
CA TYR A 3 10.57 4.57 7.82
C TYR A 3 9.17 4.33 7.25
N ARG A 4 8.25 5.30 7.44
CA ARG A 4 6.91 5.29 6.85
C ARG A 4 6.85 6.31 5.71
N VAL A 5 6.21 5.93 4.60
CA VAL A 5 6.05 6.78 3.42
C VAL A 5 4.55 6.94 3.14
N ARG A 6 4.08 8.19 2.95
CA ARG A 6 2.73 8.53 2.48
C ARG A 6 2.86 9.28 1.16
N LEU A 7 2.06 8.90 0.18
CA LEU A 7 2.04 9.53 -1.14
C LEU A 7 0.61 10.01 -1.42
N ASP A 8 0.48 11.26 -1.84
CA ASP A 8 -0.76 11.90 -2.27
C ASP A 8 -0.42 12.71 -3.52
N LEU A 9 -0.88 12.25 -4.69
CA LEU A 9 -0.45 12.71 -6.00
C LEU A 9 -1.65 12.74 -6.95
N SER A 10 -1.77 13.82 -7.73
CA SER A 10 -2.77 13.97 -8.78
C SER A 10 -2.13 13.74 -10.16
N PHE A 11 -2.89 13.14 -11.09
CA PHE A 11 -2.42 12.77 -12.43
C PHE A 11 -3.41 13.27 -13.49
N ASP A 12 -2.89 13.78 -14.61
CA ASP A 12 -3.71 14.23 -15.74
C ASP A 12 -4.31 13.07 -16.56
N ASN A 13 -3.83 11.84 -16.37
CA ASN A 13 -4.36 10.65 -17.03
C ASN A 13 -4.30 9.39 -16.15
N GLU A 14 -5.21 8.45 -16.43
CA GLU A 14 -5.37 7.21 -15.65
C GLU A 14 -4.19 6.24 -15.80
N ALA A 15 -3.53 6.22 -16.96
CA ALA A 15 -2.43 5.29 -17.24
C ALA A 15 -1.23 5.53 -16.31
N ASP A 16 -0.88 6.79 -16.06
CA ASP A 16 0.22 7.18 -15.17
C ASP A 16 -0.11 6.88 -13.70
N ALA A 17 -1.34 7.18 -13.27
CA ALA A 17 -1.82 6.81 -11.94
C ALA A 17 -1.73 5.29 -11.73
N GLN A 18 -2.18 4.51 -12.72
CA GLN A 18 -2.14 3.05 -12.67
C GLN A 18 -0.70 2.50 -12.67
N ALA A 19 0.22 3.14 -13.39
CA ALA A 19 1.63 2.79 -13.42
C ALA A 19 2.30 2.96 -12.05
N LEU A 20 2.05 4.08 -11.36
CA LEU A 20 2.53 4.29 -9.98
C LEU A 20 1.96 3.25 -9.03
N MET A 21 0.66 2.95 -9.10
CA MET A 21 0.03 1.92 -8.25
C MET A 21 0.69 0.56 -8.45
N ASN A 22 0.98 0.18 -9.69
CA ASN A 22 1.65 -1.08 -9.99
C ASN A 22 3.09 -1.10 -9.47
N TYR A 23 3.81 0.01 -9.53
CA TYR A 23 5.13 0.14 -8.92
C TYR A 23 5.05 0.01 -7.40
N ALA A 24 4.13 0.73 -6.75
CA ALA A 24 3.91 0.68 -5.31
C ALA A 24 3.58 -0.75 -4.84
N LYS A 25 2.72 -1.48 -5.55
CA LYS A 25 2.44 -2.92 -5.31
C LYS A 25 3.68 -3.80 -5.39
N ARG A 26 4.61 -3.52 -6.30
CA ARG A 26 5.87 -4.31 -6.42
C ARG A 26 6.82 -4.00 -5.27
N VAL A 27 6.95 -2.72 -4.92
CA VAL A 27 7.85 -2.28 -3.84
C VAL A 27 7.33 -2.68 -2.46
N SER A 28 6.00 -2.70 -2.25
CA SER A 28 5.39 -3.09 -0.98
C SER A 28 5.75 -4.50 -0.55
N LYS A 29 6.10 -5.40 -1.48
CA LYS A 29 6.63 -6.74 -1.17
C LYS A 29 7.94 -6.72 -0.36
N LYS A 30 8.66 -5.61 -0.37
CA LYS A 30 9.90 -5.40 0.40
C LYS A 30 9.65 -4.71 1.75
N ALA A 31 8.42 -4.27 2.02
CA ALA A 31 8.06 -3.68 3.30
C ALA A 31 8.09 -4.73 4.40
N VAL A 32 8.20 -4.28 5.65
CA VAL A 32 8.29 -5.13 6.84
C VAL A 32 7.23 -4.72 7.85
N SER A 33 6.74 -5.67 8.65
CA SER A 33 5.86 -5.38 9.77
C SER A 33 6.56 -4.47 10.79
N ILE A 34 5.76 -3.75 11.55
CA ILE A 34 6.22 -2.95 12.67
C ILE A 34 6.05 -3.79 13.93
N ARG A 35 7.14 -3.95 14.70
CA ARG A 35 7.21 -4.87 15.86
C ARG A 35 6.86 -6.32 15.49
N GLU A 36 7.46 -6.78 14.40
CA GLU A 36 7.31 -8.14 13.86
C GLU A 36 7.52 -9.21 14.95
N GLY A 37 6.53 -10.09 15.16
CA GLY A 37 6.61 -11.18 16.13
C GLY A 37 6.34 -10.78 17.59
N GLU A 38 6.03 -9.53 17.87
CA GLU A 38 5.62 -9.07 19.20
C GLU A 38 4.09 -9.09 19.36
N ILE A 39 3.59 -9.11 20.61
CA ILE A 39 2.13 -9.08 20.92
C ILE A 39 1.43 -7.84 20.33
N ASN A 40 2.21 -6.79 20.05
CA ASN A 40 1.77 -5.51 19.53
C ASN A 40 2.20 -5.30 18.06
N GLU A 41 2.40 -6.37 17.30
CA GLU A 41 2.70 -6.29 15.86
C GLU A 41 1.63 -5.47 15.12
N GLU A 42 2.07 -4.45 14.41
CA GLU A 42 1.25 -3.64 13.51
C GLU A 42 1.53 -4.09 12.07
N ILE A 43 0.51 -4.67 11.42
CA ILE A 43 0.58 -5.08 10.01
C ILE A 43 0.68 -3.81 9.18
N ALA A 44 1.82 -3.62 8.52
CA ALA A 44 1.97 -2.57 7.53
C ALA A 44 1.06 -2.88 6.33
N PHE A 45 0.40 -1.86 5.78
CA PHE A 45 -0.46 -2.03 4.62
C PHE A 45 -0.33 -0.85 3.66
N CYS A 46 -0.69 -1.08 2.41
CA CYS A 46 -0.85 -0.05 1.39
C CYS A 46 -2.30 -0.10 0.91
N ASP A 47 -3.06 0.94 1.23
CA ASP A 47 -4.36 1.17 0.61
C ASP A 47 -4.16 1.79 -0.77
N LEU A 48 -4.95 1.31 -1.72
CA LEU A 48 -4.90 1.67 -3.12
C LEU A 48 -6.27 2.20 -3.50
N GLU A 49 -6.34 3.50 -3.76
CA GLU A 49 -7.60 4.21 -3.97
C GLU A 49 -7.45 5.14 -5.17
N ILE A 50 -8.52 5.28 -5.96
CA ILE A 50 -8.64 6.33 -6.98
C ILE A 50 -9.63 7.36 -6.44
N CYS A 51 -9.16 8.59 -6.26
CA CYS A 51 -9.96 9.69 -5.76
C CYS A 51 -10.27 10.66 -6.90
N ARG A 52 -11.50 11.15 -6.93
CA ARG A 52 -11.96 12.20 -7.86
C ARG A 52 -12.45 13.40 -7.04
N HIS A 53 -11.57 13.90 -6.17
CA HIS A 53 -11.91 14.98 -5.23
C HIS A 53 -12.32 16.27 -5.95
N ASP A 54 -11.66 16.59 -7.07
CA ASP A 54 -11.97 17.79 -7.86
C ASP A 54 -13.36 17.72 -8.52
N GLU A 55 -13.90 16.51 -8.71
CA GLU A 55 -15.27 16.27 -9.18
C GLU A 55 -16.29 16.18 -8.03
N GLY A 56 -15.85 16.34 -6.77
CA GLY A 56 -16.70 16.18 -5.58
C GLY A 56 -17.12 14.72 -5.30
N LEU A 57 -16.47 13.75 -5.93
CA LEU A 57 -16.82 12.33 -5.83
C LEU A 57 -15.97 11.59 -4.78
N PRO A 58 -16.50 10.54 -4.14
CA PRO A 58 -15.77 9.78 -3.14
C PRO A 58 -14.62 8.97 -3.76
N CYS A 59 -13.57 8.71 -2.97
CA CYS A 59 -12.52 7.78 -3.36
C CYS A 59 -13.09 6.36 -3.53
N THR A 60 -12.72 5.71 -4.64
CA THR A 60 -13.00 4.30 -4.86
C THR A 60 -11.80 3.48 -4.41
N LYS A 61 -12.02 2.62 -3.42
CA LYS A 61 -11.00 1.70 -2.93
C LYS A 61 -10.81 0.56 -3.93
N LEU A 62 -9.65 0.52 -4.57
CA LEU A 62 -9.27 -0.53 -5.52
C LEU A 62 -8.69 -1.77 -4.82
N GLY A 63 -8.10 -1.58 -3.64
CA GLY A 63 -7.63 -2.71 -2.85
C GLY A 63 -6.77 -2.29 -1.66
N ARG A 64 -6.37 -3.30 -0.90
CA ARG A 64 -5.44 -3.17 0.22
C ARG A 64 -4.41 -4.28 0.10
N VAL A 65 -3.14 -3.91 0.09
CA VAL A 65 -2.04 -4.87 0.16
C VAL A 65 -1.53 -4.87 1.58
N GLU A 66 -1.79 -5.95 2.30
CA GLU A 66 -1.22 -6.17 3.62
C GLU A 66 0.14 -6.82 3.50
N VAL A 67 1.10 -6.29 4.25
CA VAL A 67 2.45 -6.82 4.34
C VAL A 67 2.43 -7.90 5.41
N ARG A 68 2.24 -9.14 4.98
CA ARG A 68 2.32 -10.31 5.85
C ARG A 68 3.51 -11.15 5.42
N LYS A 69 4.34 -11.62 6.36
CA LYS A 69 5.30 -12.68 6.04
C LYS A 69 4.53 -13.95 5.68
N LEU A 70 4.92 -14.59 4.58
CA LEU A 70 4.61 -15.99 4.38
C LEU A 70 5.30 -16.73 5.53
N LYS A 71 4.55 -17.48 6.34
CA LYS A 71 5.18 -18.43 7.26
C LYS A 71 6.05 -19.34 6.39
N GLU A 72 7.34 -19.44 6.70
CA GLU A 72 8.17 -20.49 6.12
C GLU A 72 7.43 -21.81 6.37
N SER A 73 7.03 -22.49 5.29
CA SER A 73 6.56 -23.86 5.40
C SER A 73 7.71 -24.64 6.01
N SER A 74 7.54 -25.02 7.28
CA SER A 74 8.39 -25.98 7.95
C SER A 74 8.43 -27.24 7.08
N LEU A 75 9.55 -27.42 6.37
CA LEU A 75 9.94 -28.69 5.77
C LEU A 75 10.48 -29.60 6.86
#